data_AF-A0A3C0ZRZ7-F1
#
_entry.id   AF-A0A3C0ZRZ7-F1
#
_cell.length_a   1.000
_cell.length_b   1.000
_cell.length_c   1.000
_cell.angle_alpha   90.00
_cell.angle_beta   90.00
_cell.angle_gamma   90.00
#
_symmetry.space_group_name_H-M   'P 1'
#
loop_
_entity.id
_entity.type
_entity.pdbx_description
1 polymer ?
#
loop_
_entity_poly.entity_id
_entity_poly.type
_entity_poly.pdbx_seq_one_letter_code
_entity_poly.pdbx_strand_id
1 'polypeptide(L)' 'MNVTLSTTSRNKVFHLPGCPYDNRIRYNNREEVKRDQAVHMGYRPCKYCSTIQAYYRIRQPFIKLMTRNYGTQFTLS' A
#
# COMPACT_ATOMS: atom_id res chain seq x y z
N MET A 1 3.04 -4.17 7.44
CA MET A 1 3.53 -3.29 6.35
C MET A 1 3.44 -1.85 6.81
N ASN A 2 4.40 -1.01 6.40
CA ASN A 2 4.33 0.42 6.67
C ASN A 2 3.50 1.14 5.61
N VAL A 3 2.90 2.26 6.00
CA VAL A 3 2.08 3.13 5.17
C VAL A 3 2.44 4.58 5.44
N THR A 4 2.29 5.41 4.42
CA THR A 4 2.56 6.85 4.51
C THR A 4 1.26 7.59 4.75
N LEU A 5 1.20 8.44 5.76
CA LEU A 5 0.05 9.30 6.04
C LEU A 5 0.47 10.76 6.14
N SER A 6 -0.54 11.63 6.16
CA SER A 6 -0.33 13.03 6.48
C SER A 6 -0.92 13.36 7.86
N THR A 7 -0.09 13.85 8.77
CA THR A 7 -0.48 14.18 10.16
C THR A 7 -1.51 15.30 10.24
N THR A 8 -1.57 16.16 9.21
CA THR A 8 -2.48 17.30 9.13
C THR A 8 -3.67 17.07 8.18
N SER A 9 -3.83 15.85 7.65
CA SER A 9 -4.91 15.55 6.71
C SER A 9 -6.27 15.49 7.40
N ARG A 10 -7.18 16.39 7.00
CA ARG A 10 -8.58 16.37 7.43
C ARG A 10 -9.31 15.09 7.04
N ASN A 11 -8.93 14.50 5.90
CA ASN A 11 -9.57 13.29 5.36
C ASN A 11 -9.06 12.00 6.02
N LYS A 12 -8.02 12.10 6.87
CA LYS A 12 -7.35 10.98 7.55
C LYS A 12 -7.17 9.76 6.65
N VAL A 13 -6.41 9.94 5.57
CA VAL A 13 -6.07 8.84 4.64
C VAL A 13 -4.62 8.43 4.76
N PHE A 14 -4.35 7.13 4.66
CA PHE A 14 -3.02 6.58 4.50
C PHE A 14 -2.84 5.99 3.10
N HIS A 15 -1.59 5.95 2.65
CA HIS A 15 -1.17 5.49 1.33
C HIS A 15 -0.24 4.29 1.46
N LEU A 16 -0.47 3.27 0.64
CA LEU A 16 0.45 2.14 0.52
C LEU A 16 1.70 2.60 -0.28
N PRO A 17 2.88 1.99 -0.06
CA PRO A 17 4.09 2.33 -0.82
C PRO A 17 3.86 2.24 -2.33
N GLY A 18 4.33 3.23 -3.09
CA GLY A 18 4.16 3.28 -4.55
C GLY A 18 2.77 3.76 -5.00
N CYS A 19 1.97 4.32 -4.09
CA CYS A 19 0.75 5.02 -4.44
C CYS A 19 1.12 6.34 -5.15
N PRO A 20 0.55 6.69 -6.32
CA PRO A 20 0.89 7.94 -7.03
C PRO A 20 0.54 9.22 -6.25
N TYR A 21 -0.20 9.09 -5.15
CA TYR A 21 -0.60 10.21 -4.29
C TYR A 21 0.26 10.34 -3.03
N ASP A 22 1.10 9.36 -2.68
CA ASP A 22 1.96 9.45 -1.48
C ASP A 22 2.96 10.62 -1.60
N ASN A 23 3.49 10.84 -2.80
CA ASN A 23 4.44 11.90 -3.12
C ASN A 23 3.84 13.30 -3.04
N ARG A 24 2.51 13.41 -2.99
CA ARG A 24 1.80 14.69 -2.84
C ARG A 24 1.71 15.14 -1.38
N ILE A 25 2.02 14.26 -0.43
CA ILE A 25 2.10 14.64 0.99
C ILE A 25 3.37 15.48 1.18
N ARG A 26 3.19 16.72 1.65
CA ARG A 26 4.28 17.63 2.01
C ARG A 26 5.20 16.96 3.04
N TYR A 27 6.50 17.06 2.83
CA TYR A 27 7.52 16.39 3.65
C TYR A 27 7.31 16.62 5.16
N ASN A 28 7.10 17.87 5.58
CA ASN A 28 6.92 18.22 7.00
C ASN A 28 5.70 17.58 7.67
N ASN A 29 4.72 17.14 6.88
CA ASN A 29 3.49 16.55 7.38
C ASN A 29 3.46 15.04 7.10
N ARG A 30 4.51 14.47 6.52
CA ARG A 30 4.59 13.07 6.11
C ARG A 30 5.06 12.24 7.28
N GLU A 31 4.34 11.17 7.57
CA GLU A 31 4.74 10.19 8.58
C GLU A 31 4.59 8.78 8.02
N GLU A 32 5.54 7.91 8.35
CA GLU A 32 5.49 6.49 8.02
C GLU A 32 5.21 5.68 9.28
N VAL A 33 4.12 4.92 9.28
CA VAL A 33 3.67 4.13 10.44
C VAL A 33 3.25 2.72 10.00
N LYS A 34 3.08 1.81 10.95
CA LYS A 34 2.47 0.51 10.65
C LYS A 34 1.01 0.70 10.23
N ARG A 35 0.54 -0.08 9.25
CA ARG A 35 -0.86 -0.02 8.77
C ARG A 35 -1.88 -0.13 9.91
N ASP A 36 -1.68 -1.07 10.83
CA ASP A 36 -2.63 -1.31 11.93
C ASP A 36 -2.66 -0.13 12.91
N GLN A 37 -1.50 0.52 13.12
CA GLN A 37 -1.40 1.75 13.89
C GLN A 37 -2.13 2.90 13.20
N ALA A 38 -1.99 3.07 11.88
CA ALA A 38 -2.73 4.09 11.14
C ALA A 38 -4.25 3.89 11.28
N VAL A 39 -4.72 2.64 11.17
CA VAL A 39 -6.14 2.30 11.38
C VAL A 39 -6.58 2.64 12.80
N HIS A 40 -5.78 2.31 13.81
CA HIS A 40 -6.06 2.65 15.22
C HIS A 40 -6.12 4.17 15.45
N MET A 41 -5.29 4.96 14.76
CA MET A 41 -5.31 6.43 14.77
C MET A 41 -6.52 7.04 14.02
N GLY A 42 -7.38 6.20 13.44
CA GLY A 42 -8.57 6.60 12.70
C GLY A 42 -8.31 6.95 11.24
N TYR A 43 -7.18 6.53 10.67
CA TYR A 43 -6.89 6.69 9.25
C TYR A 43 -7.47 5.54 8.44
N ARG A 44 -7.97 5.86 7.24
CA ARG A 44 -8.50 4.89 6.27
C ARG A 44 -7.60 4.79 5.04
N PRO A 45 -7.63 3.67 4.29
CA PRO A 45 -6.87 3.58 3.05
C PRO A 45 -7.34 4.64 2.06
N CYS A 46 -6.41 5.22 1.31
CA CYS A 46 -6.71 6.11 0.20
C CYS A 46 -7.60 5.39 -0.85
N LYS A 47 -8.45 6.12 -1.58
CA LYS A 47 -9.38 5.51 -2.57
C LYS A 47 -8.67 4.64 -3.61
N TYR A 48 -7.47 5.02 -4.06
CA TYR A 48 -6.66 4.19 -4.95
C TYR A 48 -6.19 2.92 -4.23
N CYS A 49 -5.61 3.12 -3.05
CA CYS A 49 -5.04 2.10 -2.18
C CYS A 49 -6.05 1.05 -1.70
N SER A 50 -7.33 1.39 -1.66
CA SER A 50 -8.42 0.48 -1.30
C SER A 50 -8.87 -0.42 -2.45
N THR A 51 -8.44 -0.17 -3.69
CA THR A 51 -8.82 -1.00 -4.84
C THR A 51 -7.95 -2.24 -4.99
N ILE A 52 -8.54 -3.33 -5.51
CA ILE A 52 -7.83 -4.55 -5.91
C ILE A 52 -6.71 -4.26 -6.92
N GLN A 53 -6.90 -3.30 -7.84
CA GLN A 53 -5.86 -2.92 -8.81
C GLN A 53 -4.62 -2.33 -8.15
N ALA A 54 -4.78 -1.54 -7.08
CA ALA A 54 -3.64 -1.05 -6.30
C ALA A 54 -2.92 -2.20 -5.57
N TYR A 55 -3.67 -3.17 -5.04
CA TYR A 55 -3.07 -4.39 -4.46
C TYR A 55 -2.16 -5.10 -5.48
N TYR A 56 -2.61 -5.31 -6.72
CA TYR A 56 -1.78 -5.95 -7.74
C TYR A 56 -0.58 -5.09 -8.17
N ARG A 57 -0.75 -3.79 -8.41
CA ARG A 57 0.37 -2.93 -8.84
C ARG A 57 1.44 -2.75 -7.75
N ILE A 58 1.04 -2.70 -6.48
CA ILE A 58 1.94 -2.46 -5.34
C ILE A 58 2.62 -3.76 -4.87
N ARG A 59 1.95 -4.93 -5.00
CA ARG A 59 2.55 -6.25 -4.70
C ARG A 59 3.14 -6.99 -5.90
N GLN A 60 3.06 -6.46 -7.12
CA GLN A 60 3.60 -7.11 -8.32
C GLN A 60 5.07 -7.54 -8.20
N PRO A 61 5.98 -6.82 -7.50
CA PRO A 61 7.35 -7.31 -7.29
C PRO A 61 7.39 -8.65 -6.52
N PHE A 62 6.42 -8.87 -5.61
CA PHE A 62 6.34 -10.06 -4.76
C PHE A 62 5.71 -11.25 -5.50
N ILE A 63 4.68 -11.01 -6.32
CA ILE A 63 4.04 -12.06 -7.12
C ILE A 63 5.00 -12.59 -8.19
N LYS A 64 5.78 -11.71 -8.82
CA LYS A 64 6.77 -12.10 -9.85
C LYS A 64 7.91 -12.96 -9.30
N LEU A 65 8.26 -12.77 -8.02
CA LEU A 65 9.24 -13.60 -7.30
C LEU A 65 8.67 -14.98 -6.98
N MET A 66 7.39 -15.08 -6.59
CA MET A 66 6.75 -16.38 -6.35
C MET A 66 6.50 -17.16 -7.64
N THR A 67 6.03 -16.53 -8.71
CA THR A 67 5.81 -17.25 -9.98
C THR A 67 7.09 -17.74 -10.63
N ARG A 68 8.25 -17.10 -10.38
CA ARG A 68 9.56 -17.63 -10.78
C ARG A 68 9.98 -18.87 -9.98
N ASN A 69 9.61 -18.94 -8.70
CA ASN A 69 9.99 -20.05 -7.81
C ASN A 69 9.03 -21.26 -7.88
N TYR A 70 7.78 -21.07 -8.31
CA TYR A 70 6.77 -22.15 -8.42
C TYR A 70 6.39 -22.51 -9.87
N GLY A 71 7.13 -22.01 -10.87
CA GLY A 71 6.86 -22.21 -12.30
C GLY A 71 7.01 -23.64 -12.83
N THR A 72 7.22 -24.65 -11.96
CA THR A 72 7.30 -26.08 -12.36
C THR A 72 6.17 -26.94 -11.81
N GLN A 73 5.13 -26.39 -11.17
CA GLN A 73 4.18 -27.25 -10.47
C GLN A 73 2.71 -26.85 -10.52
N PHE A 74 2.20 -26.41 -11.67
CA PHE A 74 0.74 -26.50 -11.94
C PHE A 74 0.48 -26.77 -13.43
N THR A 75 0.74 -27.99 -13.88
CA THR A 75 -0.05 -28.57 -14.99
C THR A 75 -1.39 -28.99 -14.38
N LEU A 76 -2.47 -28.31 -14.76
CA LEU A 76 -3.83 -28.71 -14.45
C LEU A 76 -4.13 -30.00 -15.22
N SER A 77 -4.27 -31.10 -14.49
CA SER A 77 -4.90 -32.35 -14.94
C SER A 77 -6.40 -32.18 -15.05
#